data_AF-A0A1G2L8I8-F1
#
_entry.id   AF-A0A1G2L8I8-F1
#
_cell.length_a   1.000
_cell.length_b   1.000
_cell.length_c   1.000
_cell.angle_alpha   90.00
_cell.angle_beta   90.00
_cell.angle_gamma   90.00
#
_symmetry.space_group_name_H-M   'P 1'
#
loop_
_entity.id
_entity.type
_entity.pdbx_description
1 polymer ?
#
loop_
_entity_poly.entity_id
_entity_poly.type
_entity_poly.pdbx_seq_one_letter_code
_entity_poly.pdbx_strand_id
1 'polypeptide(L)'
;MPEVITTPSGKSFSVAGFGTEIAKRFAVTILQFQLVEEKPGVYTFRFVPGRKYEPGLDTPLLDMLRNIIGQKSIIALEKVSGISPNASGKTPTFLRETNLNGKHE
;
A
#
# COMPACT_ATOMS: atom_id res chain seq x y z
N MET A 1 -7.90 9.61 15.70
CA MET A 1 -6.65 10.19 15.18
C MET A 1 -6.35 9.50 13.86
N PRO A 2 -5.94 10.21 12.79
CA PRO A 2 -5.54 9.55 11.55
C PRO A 2 -4.34 8.63 11.82
N GLU A 3 -4.36 7.42 11.26
CA GLU A 3 -3.20 6.52 11.32
C GLU A 3 -2.07 7.14 10.50
N VAL A 4 -0.94 7.42 11.16
CA VAL A 4 0.25 8.01 10.57
C VAL A 4 1.38 7.01 10.67
N ILE A 5 2.04 6.77 9.54
CA ILE A 5 3.17 5.84 9.45
C ILE A 5 4.42 6.66 9.23
N THR A 6 5.39 6.50 10.12
CA THR A 6 6.74 7.04 9.95
C THR A 6 7.62 5.97 9.35
N THR A 7 8.11 6.24 8.15
CA THR A 7 9.05 5.37 7.44
C THR A 7 10.45 5.48 8.04
N PRO A 8 11.35 4.50 7.84
CA PRO A 8 12.74 4.58 8.28
C PRO A 8 13.52 5.74 7.66
N SER A 9 13.03 6.30 6.55
CA SER A 9 13.58 7.53 5.97
C SER A 9 13.24 8.79 6.77
N GLY A 10 12.50 8.68 7.88
CA GLY A 10 12.00 9.80 8.67
C GLY A 10 10.78 10.49 8.06
N LYS A 11 10.25 9.97 6.94
CA LYS A 11 9.09 10.55 6.27
C LYS A 11 7.82 9.94 6.86
N SER A 12 6.91 10.81 7.30
CA SER A 12 5.60 10.39 7.81
C SER A 12 4.52 10.64 6.77
N PHE A 13 3.61 9.68 6.60
CA PHE A 13 2.42 9.86 5.77
C PHE A 13 1.17 9.38 6.49
N SER A 14 0.06 10.04 6.23
CA SER A 14 -1.27 9.64 6.74
C SER A 14 -1.83 8.54 5.85
N VAL A 15 -2.29 7.43 6.44
CA VAL A 15 -2.92 6.32 5.72
C VAL A 15 -4.20 6.76 5.01
N ALA A 16 -4.98 7.64 5.65
CA ALA A 16 -6.17 8.23 5.04
C ALA A 16 -5.82 9.14 3.85
N GLY A 17 -4.75 9.96 3.99
CA GLY A 17 -4.25 10.81 2.92
C GLY A 17 -3.70 10.01 1.74
N PHE A 18 -2.96 8.94 2.02
CA PHE A 18 -2.46 7.98 1.05
C PHE A 18 -3.61 7.37 0.23
N GLY A 19 -4.65 6.88 0.90
CA GLY A 19 -5.79 6.30 0.21
C GLY A 19 -6.57 7.31 -0.64
N THR A 20 -6.65 8.57 -0.19
CA THR A 20 -7.28 9.65 -0.96
C THR A 20 -6.51 9.97 -2.23
N GLU A 21 -5.18 10.02 -2.18
CA GLU A 21 -4.34 10.32 -3.33
C GLU A 21 -4.41 9.19 -4.39
N ILE A 22 -4.45 7.93 -3.95
CA ILE A 22 -4.65 6.77 -4.86
C ILE A 22 -6.03 6.88 -5.52
N ALA A 23 -7.08 7.10 -4.73
CA ALA A 23 -8.43 7.23 -5.25
C ALA A 23 -8.57 8.38 -6.27
N LYS A 24 -7.84 9.50 -6.05
CA LYS A 24 -7.87 10.66 -6.95
C LYS A 24 -7.14 10.42 -8.27
N ARG A 25 -5.95 9.81 -8.23
CA ARG A 25 -5.09 9.64 -9.41
C ARG A 25 -5.37 8.38 -10.20
N PHE A 26 -5.81 7.33 -9.51
CA PHE A 26 -6.00 5.98 -10.04
C PHE A 26 -7.46 5.52 -9.92
N ALA A 27 -8.40 6.48 -9.82
CA ALA A 27 -9.84 6.21 -9.91
C ALA A 27 -10.13 5.24 -11.06
N VAL A 28 -10.97 4.23 -10.82
CA VAL A 28 -11.38 3.17 -11.78
C VAL A 28 -10.28 2.28 -12.37
N THR A 29 -9.00 2.58 -12.12
CA THR A 29 -7.84 1.74 -12.51
C THR A 29 -7.40 0.83 -11.38
N ILE A 30 -7.61 1.21 -10.12
CA ILE A 30 -7.36 0.38 -8.94
C ILE A 30 -8.67 0.26 -8.17
N LEU A 31 -9.17 -0.97 -7.99
CA LEU A 31 -10.44 -1.23 -7.29
C LEU A 31 -10.25 -1.30 -5.78
N GLN A 32 -9.20 -2.01 -5.37
CA GLN A 32 -8.79 -2.16 -3.98
C GLN A 32 -7.27 -2.13 -3.93
N PHE A 33 -6.73 -1.68 -2.81
CA PHE A 33 -5.30 -1.70 -2.58
C PHE A 33 -4.97 -1.88 -1.09
N GLN A 34 -3.75 -2.34 -0.86
CA GLN A 34 -3.18 -2.55 0.46
C GLN A 34 -1.67 -2.37 0.35
N LEU A 35 -1.13 -1.53 1.23
CA LEU A 35 0.31 -1.36 1.38
C LEU A 35 0.80 -2.25 2.52
N VAL A 36 1.66 -3.21 2.22
CA VAL A 36 2.24 -4.12 3.21
C VAL A 36 3.69 -3.72 3.45
N GLU A 37 4.06 -3.42 4.69
CA GLU A 37 5.46 -3.28 5.10
C GLU A 37 5.99 -4.64 5.55
N GLU A 38 6.82 -5.28 4.72
CA GLU A 38 7.41 -6.59 5.01
C GLU A 38 8.56 -6.49 6.01
N LYS A 39 9.32 -5.39 5.91
CA LYS A 39 10.39 -5.01 6.84
C LYS A 39 10.63 -3.50 6.72
N PRO A 40 11.32 -2.86 7.68
CA PRO A 40 11.54 -1.42 7.64
C PRO A 40 12.11 -0.97 6.29
N GLY A 41 11.35 -0.14 5.56
CA GLY A 41 11.77 0.43 4.28
C GLY A 41 11.53 -0.47 3.06
N VAL A 42 10.90 -1.63 3.23
CA VAL A 42 10.50 -2.53 2.14
C VAL A 42 8.99 -2.72 2.18
N TYR A 43 8.35 -2.30 1.10
CA TYR A 43 6.89 -2.30 0.98
C TYR A 43 6.46 -3.06 -0.26
N THR A 44 5.36 -3.79 -0.13
CA THR A 44 4.65 -4.39 -1.24
C THR A 44 3.28 -3.74 -1.36
N PHE A 45 3.04 -3.07 -2.49
CA PHE A 45 1.75 -2.47 -2.81
C PHE A 45 0.92 -3.50 -3.57
N ARG A 46 0.02 -4.15 -2.84
CA ARG A 46 -0.96 -5.09 -3.37
C ARG A 46 -2.15 -4.32 -3.91
N PHE A 47 -2.61 -4.66 -5.11
CA PHE A 47 -3.80 -4.02 -5.66
C PHE A 47 -4.60 -4.95 -6.57
N VAL A 48 -5.90 -4.71 -6.57
CA VAL A 48 -6.85 -5.33 -7.49
C VAL A 48 -6.99 -4.41 -8.70
N PRO A 49 -6.56 -4.84 -9.90
CA PRO A 49 -6.69 -4.02 -11.09
C PRO A 49 -8.17 -3.79 -11.44
N GLY A 50 -8.49 -2.56 -11.79
CA GLY A 50 -9.79 -2.18 -12.34
C GLY A 50 -9.87 -2.42 -13.83
N ARG A 51 -11.07 -2.21 -14.39
CA ARG A 51 -11.34 -2.44 -15.82
C ARG A 51 -10.52 -1.56 -16.76
N LYS A 52 -10.01 -0.43 -16.25
CA LYS A 52 -9.15 0.50 -17.00
C LYS A 52 -7.67 0.37 -16.62
N TYR A 53 -7.30 -0.67 -15.89
CA TYR A 53 -5.91 -0.90 -15.56
C TYR A 53 -5.13 -1.33 -16.80
N GLU A 54 -4.07 -0.60 -17.12
CA GLU A 54 -3.14 -0.94 -18.20
C GLU A 54 -1.73 -1.10 -17.65
N PRO A 55 -0.89 -2.01 -18.20
CA PRO A 55 0.49 -2.20 -17.77
C PRO A 55 1.36 -0.92 -17.80
N GLY A 56 1.00 0.06 -18.62
CA GLY A 56 1.67 1.36 -18.65
C GLY A 56 1.51 2.19 -17.36
N LEU A 57 0.55 1.84 -16.50
CA LEU A 57 0.29 2.52 -15.23
C LEU A 57 1.23 2.08 -14.10
N ASP A 58 1.98 0.99 -14.27
CA ASP A 58 2.90 0.47 -13.26
C ASP A 58 3.97 1.53 -12.91
N THR A 59 4.53 2.21 -13.91
CA THR A 59 5.56 3.26 -13.71
C THR A 59 5.05 4.50 -12.96
N PRO A 60 3.97 5.18 -13.39
CA PRO A 60 3.44 6.35 -12.67
C PRO A 60 2.92 5.98 -11.28
N LEU A 61 2.39 4.77 -11.09
CA LEU A 61 2.01 4.27 -9.77
C LEU A 61 3.23 4.14 -8.86
N LEU A 62 4.30 3.49 -9.33
CA LEU A 62 5.53 3.32 -8.58
C LEU A 62 6.17 4.68 -8.20
N ASP A 63 6.18 5.64 -9.13
CA ASP A 63 6.71 6.99 -8.89
C ASP A 63 5.91 7.72 -7.80
N MET A 64 4.58 7.67 -7.86
CA MET A 64 3.72 8.22 -6.81
C MET A 64 4.02 7.58 -5.44
N LEU A 65 4.11 6.24 -5.38
CA LEU A 65 4.37 5.52 -4.13
C LEU A 65 5.72 5.93 -3.53
N ARG A 66 6.77 6.05 -4.35
CA ARG A 66 8.09 6.54 -3.93
C ARG A 66 8.04 7.98 -3.44
N ASN A 67 7.24 8.82 -4.09
CA ASN A 67 7.05 10.21 -3.68
C ASN A 67 6.34 10.31 -2.32
N ILE A 68 5.40 9.41 -1.99
CA ILE A 68 4.70 9.46 -0.70
C ILE A 68 5.50 8.80 0.41
N ILE A 69 5.91 7.54 0.19
CA ILE A 69 6.55 6.70 1.20
C ILE A 69 8.00 7.15 1.42
N GLY A 70 8.71 7.50 0.35
CA GLY A 70 10.10 7.96 0.38
C GLY A 70 10.97 7.27 -0.67
N GLN A 71 11.86 8.03 -1.31
CA GLN A 71 12.70 7.51 -2.40
C GLN A 71 13.71 6.44 -1.98
N LYS A 72 14.03 6.36 -0.68
CA LYS A 72 14.93 5.34 -0.13
C LYS A 72 14.24 4.00 0.13
N SER A 73 12.91 3.93 -0.01
CA SER A 73 12.14 2.72 0.22
C SER A 73 12.13 1.81 -1.01
N ILE A 74 12.26 0.51 -0.79
CA ILE A 74 12.03 -0.51 -1.81
C ILE A 74 10.52 -0.74 -1.88
N ILE A 75 9.94 -0.59 -3.07
CA ILE A 75 8.50 -0.74 -3.29
C ILE A 75 8.29 -1.72 -4.44
N ALA A 76 7.59 -2.82 -4.17
CA ALA A 76 7.14 -3.77 -5.17
C ALA A 76 5.65 -3.54 -5.48
N LEU A 77 5.26 -3.82 -6.73
CA LEU A 77 3.86 -3.82 -7.17
C LEU A 77 3.38 -5.25 -7.31
N GLU A 78 2.29 -5.61 -6.64
CA GLU A 78 1.72 -6.95 -6.69
C GLU A 78 0.25 -6.87 -7.13
N LYS A 79 -0.05 -7.46 -8.30
CA LYS A 79 -1.41 -7.58 -8.83
C LYS A 79 -2.07 -8.79 -8.15
N VAL A 80 -3.17 -8.57 -7.45
CA VAL A 80 -3.91 -9.63 -6.73
C VAL A 80 -5.37 -9.68 -7.20
N SER A 81 -5.99 -10.86 -7.09
CA SER A 81 -7.40 -11.05 -7.49
C SER A 81 -8.41 -10.48 -6.47
N GLY A 82 -7.96 -10.19 -5.24
CA GLY A 82 -8.80 -9.67 -4.17
C GLY A 82 -7.96 -9.32 -2.95
N ILE A 83 -8.50 -8.46 -2.08
CA ILE A 83 -7.87 -8.13 -0.79
C ILE A 83 -8.90 -8.38 0.32
N SER A 84 -8.53 -9.27 1.24
CA SER A 84 -9.40 -9.65 2.34
C SER A 84 -9.66 -8.48 3.29
N PRO A 85 -10.92 -8.25 3.70
CA PRO A 85 -11.22 -7.32 4.77
C PRO A 85 -10.64 -7.82 6.11
N ASN A 86 -10.39 -6.89 7.02
CA ASN A 86 -10.03 -7.19 8.40
C ASN A 86 -11.26 -7.69 9.20
N ALA A 87 -11.06 -8.02 10.47
CA ALA A 87 -12.13 -8.49 11.37
C ALA A 87 -13.32 -7.51 11.51
N SER A 88 -13.14 -6.23 11.17
CA SER A 88 -14.20 -5.22 11.16
C SER A 88 -14.89 -5.08 9.79
N GLY A 89 -14.62 -5.97 8.83
CA GLY A 89 -15.19 -5.93 7.49
C GLY A 89 -14.60 -4.85 6.58
N LYS A 90 -13.53 -4.16 6.99
CA LYS A 90 -12.88 -3.10 6.20
C LYS A 90 -11.59 -3.61 5.60
N THR A 91 -11.35 -3.33 4.32
CA THR A 91 -10.05 -3.60 3.70
C THR A 91 -8.99 -2.68 4.34
N PRO A 92 -7.99 -3.21 5.06
CA PRO A 92 -6.98 -2.37 5.66
C PRO A 92 -6.06 -1.83 4.57
N THR A 93 -5.97 -0.50 4.51
CA THR A 93 -5.14 0.24 3.56
C THR A 93 -3.65 0.01 3.79
N PHE A 94 -3.25 -0.23 5.04
CA PHE A 94 -1.88 -0.54 5.43
C PHE A 94 -1.83 -1.74 6.36
N LEU A 95 -0.83 -2.59 6.18
CA LEU A 95 -0.46 -3.66 7.10
C LEU A 95 1.05 -3.62 7.33
N ARG A 96 1.46 -3.90 8.56
CA ARG A 96 2.85 -4.18 8.89
C ARG A 96 2.95 -5.67 9.14
N GLU A 97 3.67 -6.39 8.30
CA GLU A 97 4.10 -7.74 8.65
C GLU A 97 5.22 -7.59 9.68
N THR A 98 4.82 -7.43 10.94
CA THR A 98 5.70 -7.86 12.03
C THR A 98 5.99 -9.33 11.75
N ASN A 99 7.26 -9.71 11.68
CA ASN A 99 7.67 -11.11 11.62
C ASN A 99 6.92 -11.88 12.71
N LEU A 100 5.80 -12.51 12.38
CA LEU A 100 5.13 -13.52 13.19
C LEU A 100 5.92 -14.81 13.01
N ASN A 101 7.20 -14.76 13.37
CA ASN A 101 7.93 -15.94 13.79
C ASN A 101 7.91 -15.92 15.32
N GLY A 102 6.71 -16.11 15.86
CA GLY A 102 6.41 -16.10 17.27
C GLY A 102 5.30 -17.12 17.51
N LYS A 103 5.73 -18.38 17.62
CA LYS A 103 5.03 -19.52 18.20
C LYS A 103 3.72 -19.16 18.93
N HIS A 104 2.61 -19.73 18.48
CA HIS A 104 1.57 -20.16 19.40
C HIS A 104 1.94 -21.59 19.83
N GLU A 105 2.56 -21.70 21.00
CA GLU A 105 2.45 -22.91 21.84
C GLU A 105 1.09 -22.89 22.56
#